data_AF-A0A9D1CQS1-F1
#
_entry.id   AF-A0A9D1CQS1-F1
#
_cell.length_a   1.000
_cell.length_b   1.000
_cell.length_c   1.000
_cell.angle_alpha   90.00
_cell.angle_beta   90.00
_cell.angle_gamma   90.00
#
_symmetry.space_group_name_H-M   'P 1'
#
loop_
_entity.id
_entity.type
_entity.pdbx_description
1 polymer ?
#
loop_
_entity_poly.entity_id
_entity_poly.type
_entity_poly.pdbx_seq_one_letter_code
_entity_poly.pdbx_strand_id
1 'polypeptide(L)'
;MPERRAHRPGRDQKYSLVYDASWSSMNTSITGGYYAPLDELIREYAPNLVQTKTKEIFSINRAKGPDGEYHLYGIPLGDYHGRTLQFLNWVAESQEHFDLCAYGIQGVTWEPVGDKQFKVNSDLWTGETWTWVRNAAYERYDSNFTETDLAHIDRFHDPDFFNASVLSGFSFNSEPVSNEVSQYNVALQKYWFAIQNGAVDPEEGMALFREEAYDAVSAICAEMQSQIDAYLSL
;
A
#
# COMPACT_ATOMS: atom_id res chain seq x y z
N MET A 1 34.38 7.82 -31.17
CA MET A 1 32.99 7.66 -30.68
C MET A 1 32.97 8.08 -29.22
N PRO A 2 32.24 9.14 -28.82
CA PRO A 2 32.20 9.52 -27.41
C PRO A 2 31.11 8.73 -26.68
N GLU A 3 31.47 8.25 -25.50
CA GLU A 3 30.67 7.49 -24.55
C GLU A 3 29.35 8.18 -24.22
N ARG A 4 28.23 7.44 -24.28
CA ARG A 4 26.95 7.88 -23.73
C ARG A 4 27.08 7.88 -22.20
N ARG A 5 27.40 9.03 -21.63
CA ARG A 5 27.19 9.26 -20.19
C ARG A 5 25.69 9.09 -19.91
N ALA A 6 25.37 8.16 -19.02
CA ALA A 6 24.03 8.02 -18.47
C ALA A 6 23.51 9.39 -18.02
N HIS A 7 22.29 9.71 -18.46
CA HIS A 7 21.60 10.94 -18.13
C HIS A 7 21.38 10.96 -16.62
N ARG A 8 22.18 11.74 -15.87
CA ARG A 8 21.91 11.98 -14.45
C ARG A 8 20.50 12.55 -14.33
N PRO A 9 19.59 11.98 -13.52
CA PRO A 9 18.29 12.59 -13.30
C PRO A 9 18.51 14.01 -12.75
N GLY A 10 18.01 14.99 -13.50
CA GLY A 10 18.37 16.40 -13.37
C GLY A 10 17.73 17.13 -12.19
N ARG A 11 18.34 18.25 -11.84
CA ARG A 11 17.89 19.26 -10.84
C ARG A 11 16.55 19.94 -11.15
N ASP A 12 15.85 19.49 -12.19
CA ASP A 12 14.61 20.10 -12.71
C ASP A 12 13.38 19.18 -12.55
N GLN A 13 13.46 18.11 -11.75
CA GLN A 13 12.29 17.26 -11.47
C GLN A 13 11.26 18.00 -10.61
N LYS A 14 10.02 18.06 -11.09
CA LYS A 14 8.87 18.72 -10.44
C LYS A 14 8.29 17.94 -9.24
N TYR A 15 8.79 16.75 -8.96
CA TYR A 15 8.23 15.87 -7.94
C TYR A 15 9.35 15.24 -7.11
N SER A 16 9.20 15.27 -5.79
CA SER A 16 10.16 14.70 -4.82
C SER A 16 9.70 13.35 -4.25
N LEU A 17 8.42 13.01 -4.41
CA LEU A 17 7.78 11.79 -3.92
C LEU A 17 6.68 11.37 -4.89
N VAL A 18 6.49 10.07 -5.07
CA VAL A 18 5.37 9.49 -5.81
C VAL A 18 4.70 8.48 -4.90
N TYR A 19 3.38 8.57 -4.77
CA TYR A 19 2.56 7.57 -4.09
C TYR A 19 2.03 6.57 -5.11
N ASP A 20 2.10 5.29 -4.79
CA ASP A 20 1.49 4.21 -5.53
C ASP A 20 1.08 3.09 -4.57
N ALA A 21 0.15 2.24 -4.97
CA ALA A 21 -0.37 1.17 -4.14
C ALA A 21 -0.91 0.01 -4.99
N SER A 22 -1.03 -1.18 -4.40
CA SER A 22 -1.53 -2.40 -5.08
C SER A 22 -2.95 -2.25 -5.64
N TRP A 23 -3.77 -1.38 -5.04
CA TRP A 23 -5.11 -1.02 -5.52
C TRP A 23 -5.11 0.12 -6.56
N SER A 24 -3.94 0.60 -6.97
CA SER A 24 -3.73 1.65 -7.97
C SER A 24 -2.84 1.12 -9.11
N SER A 25 -1.87 1.90 -9.58
CA SER A 25 -1.00 1.56 -10.70
C SER A 25 0.10 0.53 -10.38
N MET A 26 0.36 0.20 -9.11
CA MET A 26 1.53 -0.57 -8.70
C MET A 26 1.67 -1.91 -9.42
N ASN A 27 0.60 -2.71 -9.51
CA ASN A 27 0.66 -4.02 -10.16
C ASN A 27 0.96 -3.91 -11.66
N THR A 28 0.36 -2.92 -12.33
CA THR A 28 0.67 -2.59 -13.73
C THR A 28 2.11 -2.12 -13.87
N SER A 29 2.61 -1.31 -12.92
CA SER A 29 3.98 -0.82 -12.92
C SER A 29 5.01 -1.93 -12.70
N ILE A 30 4.72 -2.90 -11.83
CA ILE A 30 5.56 -4.08 -11.59
C ILE A 30 5.60 -4.94 -12.85
N THR A 31 4.44 -5.26 -13.43
CA THR A 31 4.32 -6.06 -14.66
C THR A 31 5.02 -5.39 -15.84
N GLY A 32 4.93 -4.06 -15.93
CA GLY A 32 5.64 -3.25 -16.92
C GLY A 32 7.15 -3.13 -16.69
N GLY A 33 7.67 -3.72 -15.60
CA GLY A 33 9.09 -3.69 -15.25
C GLY A 33 9.58 -2.31 -14.83
N TYR A 34 8.71 -1.46 -14.27
CA TYR A 34 9.08 -0.11 -13.85
C TYR A 34 9.61 -0.03 -12.42
N TYR A 35 9.48 -1.07 -11.60
CA TYR A 35 9.94 -1.11 -10.19
C TYR A 35 11.09 -2.10 -10.00
N ALA A 36 12.06 -1.76 -9.15
CA ALA A 36 13.14 -2.68 -8.80
C ALA A 36 12.67 -3.75 -7.80
N PRO A 37 13.10 -5.02 -7.94
CA PRO A 37 12.98 -5.99 -6.87
C PRO A 37 13.86 -5.55 -5.70
N LEU A 38 13.29 -5.49 -4.50
CA LEU A 38 13.90 -4.91 -3.31
C LEU A 38 14.47 -5.93 -2.33
N ASP A 39 14.29 -7.24 -2.57
CA ASP A 39 14.60 -8.29 -1.59
C ASP A 39 16.02 -8.16 -1.02
N GLU A 40 17.04 -8.01 -1.86
CA GLU A 40 18.43 -7.86 -1.40
C GLU A 40 18.71 -6.42 -0.96
N LEU A 41 18.25 -5.44 -1.75
CA LEU A 41 18.53 -4.02 -1.52
C LEU A 41 18.01 -3.52 -0.17
N ILE A 42 16.83 -3.95 0.27
CA ILE A 42 16.26 -3.51 1.54
C ILE A 42 17.09 -4.01 2.74
N ARG A 43 17.73 -5.18 2.61
CA ARG A 43 18.60 -5.74 3.65
C ARG A 43 19.95 -5.03 3.69
N GLU A 44 20.46 -4.63 2.52
CA GLU A 44 21.71 -3.88 2.39
C GLU A 44 21.57 -2.44 2.89
N TYR A 45 20.53 -1.73 2.42
CA TYR A 45 20.39 -0.29 2.62
C TYR A 45 19.45 0.10 3.76
N ALA A 46 18.59 -0.81 4.22
CA ALA A 46 17.58 -0.50 5.24
C ALA A 46 17.41 -1.55 6.36
N PRO A 47 18.48 -1.93 7.07
CA PRO A 47 18.43 -2.95 8.12
C PRO A 47 17.52 -2.58 9.32
N ASN A 48 17.44 -1.31 9.70
CA ASN A 48 16.54 -0.86 10.77
C ASN A 48 15.09 -0.99 10.32
N LEU A 49 14.78 -0.59 9.08
CA LEU A 49 13.44 -0.76 8.52
C LEU A 49 13.02 -2.23 8.52
N VAL A 50 13.92 -3.14 8.15
CA VAL A 50 13.67 -4.59 8.18
C VAL A 50 13.30 -5.08 9.58
N GLN A 51 13.93 -4.55 10.63
CA GLN A 51 13.64 -4.94 12.01
C GLN A 51 12.26 -4.47 12.49
N THR A 52 11.68 -3.45 11.86
CA THR A 52 10.33 -2.94 12.22
C THR A 52 9.18 -3.77 11.64
N LYS A 53 9.46 -4.87 10.93
CA LYS A 53 8.47 -5.66 10.20
C LYS A 53 8.63 -7.14 10.53
N THR A 54 7.51 -7.84 10.62
CA THR A 54 7.54 -9.30 10.82
C THR A 54 7.84 -10.01 9.51
N LYS A 55 8.23 -11.29 9.59
CA LYS A 55 8.49 -12.12 8.39
C LYS A 55 7.22 -12.27 7.56
N GLU A 56 6.08 -12.39 8.23
CA GLU A 56 4.75 -12.53 7.64
C GLU A 56 4.38 -11.28 6.85
N ILE A 57 4.62 -10.08 7.41
CA ILE A 57 4.41 -8.82 6.69
C ILE A 57 5.26 -8.76 5.42
N PHE A 58 6.52 -9.19 5.48
CA PHE A 58 7.35 -9.27 4.26
C PHE A 58 6.81 -10.28 3.26
N SER A 59 6.38 -11.47 3.69
CA SER A 59 5.92 -12.49 2.77
C SER A 59 4.62 -12.11 2.05
N ILE A 60 3.65 -11.49 2.75
CA ILE A 60 2.35 -11.14 2.15
C ILE A 60 2.40 -9.91 1.24
N ASN A 61 3.45 -9.09 1.34
CA ASN A 61 3.62 -7.88 0.52
C ASN A 61 4.49 -8.12 -0.74
N ARG A 62 4.77 -9.37 -1.07
CA ARG A 62 5.46 -9.70 -2.33
C ARG A 62 4.45 -9.77 -3.48
N ALA A 63 4.87 -9.30 -4.65
CA ALA A 63 4.10 -9.40 -5.88
C ALA A 63 4.91 -10.14 -6.95
N LYS A 64 4.23 -10.72 -7.94
CA LYS A 64 4.88 -11.46 -9.03
C LYS A 64 5.52 -10.49 -10.02
N GLY A 65 6.81 -10.65 -10.26
CA GLY A 65 7.61 -9.85 -11.19
C GLY A 65 7.55 -10.33 -12.64
N PRO A 66 8.15 -9.58 -13.58
CA PRO A 66 8.30 -9.99 -14.98
C PRO A 66 9.14 -11.26 -15.18
N ASP A 67 9.97 -11.63 -14.20
CA ASP A 67 10.73 -12.89 -14.15
C ASP A 67 9.88 -14.09 -13.70
N GLY A 68 8.64 -13.86 -13.31
CA GLY A 68 7.72 -14.88 -12.82
C GLY A 68 7.89 -15.21 -11.33
N GLU A 69 8.84 -14.58 -10.64
CA GLU A 69 9.12 -14.79 -9.23
C GLU A 69 8.46 -13.72 -8.36
N TYR A 70 8.24 -14.02 -7.08
CA TYR A 70 7.64 -13.06 -6.15
C TYR A 70 8.73 -12.19 -5.51
N HIS A 71 8.54 -10.87 -5.50
CA HIS A 71 9.53 -9.92 -4.98
C HIS A 71 8.86 -8.82 -4.17
N LEU A 72 9.66 -8.17 -3.31
CA LEU A 72 9.26 -6.90 -2.69
C LEU A 72 9.42 -5.78 -3.70
N TYR A 73 8.41 -4.93 -3.83
CA TYR A 73 8.42 -3.76 -4.72
C TYR A 73 7.95 -2.51 -3.96
N GLY A 74 8.19 -1.34 -4.54
CA GLY A 74 7.74 -0.06 -3.98
C GLY A 74 8.63 1.13 -4.31
N ILE A 75 9.79 0.90 -4.95
CA ILE A 75 10.66 1.98 -5.41
C ILE A 75 10.73 1.92 -6.95
N PRO A 76 10.33 3.01 -7.64
CA PRO A 76 10.47 3.13 -9.09
C PRO A 76 11.91 3.00 -9.54
N LEU A 77 12.13 2.35 -10.69
CA LEU A 77 13.42 2.20 -11.34
C LEU A 77 14.10 3.57 -11.52
N GLY A 78 15.29 3.70 -10.94
CA GLY A 78 16.15 4.86 -11.07
C GLY A 78 17.43 4.73 -10.27
N ASP A 79 18.33 5.69 -10.44
CA ASP A 79 19.67 5.68 -9.82
C ASP A 79 19.66 5.89 -8.28
N TYR A 80 18.48 6.06 -7.67
CA TYR A 80 18.34 6.51 -6.28
C TYR A 80 17.83 5.44 -5.31
N HIS A 81 17.62 4.18 -5.73
CA HIS A 81 17.04 3.15 -4.83
C HIS A 81 17.75 3.04 -3.48
N GLY A 82 19.08 2.96 -3.50
CA GLY A 82 19.86 2.87 -2.26
C GLY A 82 19.68 4.08 -1.35
N ARG A 83 19.61 5.30 -1.91
CA ARG A 83 19.36 6.52 -1.13
C ARG A 83 17.94 6.58 -0.58
N THR A 84 16.95 6.17 -1.36
CA THR A 84 15.57 6.08 -0.91
C THR A 84 15.45 5.09 0.26
N LEU A 85 16.06 3.91 0.14
CA LEU A 85 16.10 2.92 1.21
C LEU A 85 16.84 3.42 2.46
N GLN A 86 17.99 4.09 2.29
CA GLN A 86 18.71 4.71 3.40
C GLN A 86 17.89 5.79 4.12
N PHE A 87 17.11 6.59 3.38
CA PHE A 87 16.20 7.56 3.98
C PHE A 87 15.11 6.86 4.81
N LEU A 88 14.44 5.85 4.24
CA LEU A 88 13.42 5.07 4.98
C LEU A 88 14.03 4.35 6.19
N ASN A 89 15.28 3.90 6.08
CA ASN A 89 16.02 3.32 7.20
C ASN A 89 16.26 4.31 8.33
N TRP A 90 16.67 5.53 7.98
CA TRP A 90 16.91 6.61 8.93
C TRP A 90 15.63 7.00 9.66
N VAL A 91 14.51 7.10 8.94
CA VAL A 91 13.18 7.32 9.54
C VAL A 91 12.80 6.20 10.52
N ALA A 92 13.10 4.95 10.20
CA ALA A 92 12.83 3.80 11.05
C ALA A 92 13.76 3.67 12.27
N GLU A 93 14.82 4.47 12.35
CA GLU A 93 15.88 4.34 13.35
C GLU A 93 15.50 4.92 14.72
N SER A 94 14.67 5.97 14.77
CA SER A 94 14.33 6.63 16.04
C SER A 94 12.97 7.32 16.03
N GLN A 95 12.41 7.50 17.24
CA GLN A 95 11.21 8.31 17.47
C GLN A 95 11.36 9.74 16.94
N GLU A 96 12.54 10.36 17.11
CA GLU A 96 12.79 11.74 16.68
C GLU A 96 12.75 11.88 15.15
N HIS A 97 13.38 10.94 14.43
CA HIS A 97 13.36 10.94 12.97
C HIS A 97 11.95 10.69 12.44
N PHE A 98 11.24 9.74 13.06
CA PHE A 98 9.84 9.48 12.74
C PHE A 98 8.98 10.70 13.00
N ASP A 99 9.07 11.32 14.18
CA ASP A 99 8.26 12.48 14.57
C ASP A 99 8.46 13.67 13.63
N LEU A 100 9.71 13.93 13.20
CA LEU A 100 10.01 14.97 12.22
C LEU A 100 9.29 14.74 10.90
N CYS A 101 9.30 13.50 10.40
CA CYS A 101 8.61 13.15 9.16
C CYS A 101 7.10 13.04 9.37
N ALA A 102 6.62 12.48 10.47
CA ALA A 102 5.20 12.30 10.71
C ALA A 102 4.51 13.65 10.95
N TYR A 103 5.05 14.47 11.83
CA TYR A 103 4.34 15.60 12.42
C TYR A 103 4.97 16.97 12.11
N GLY A 104 6.20 17.00 11.61
CA GLY A 104 6.92 18.22 11.26
C GLY A 104 7.80 18.74 12.42
N ILE A 105 8.02 20.05 12.46
CA ILE A 105 8.85 20.71 13.46
C ILE A 105 8.08 20.83 14.79
N GLN A 106 8.57 20.16 15.83
CA GLN A 106 8.03 20.26 17.19
C GLN A 106 8.07 21.72 17.70
N GLY A 107 6.99 22.16 18.35
CA GLY A 107 6.79 23.52 18.82
C GLY A 107 6.29 24.50 17.75
N VAL A 108 6.30 24.11 16.46
CA VAL A 108 5.78 24.91 15.34
C VAL A 108 4.54 24.26 14.74
N THR A 109 4.65 23.00 14.37
CA THR A 109 3.59 22.23 13.69
C THR A 109 2.84 21.33 14.65
N TRP A 110 3.49 20.86 15.72
CA TRP A 110 2.90 19.98 16.70
C TRP A 110 3.62 20.04 18.05
N GLU A 111 3.00 19.47 19.09
CA GLU A 111 3.56 19.30 20.42
C GLU A 111 3.19 17.92 21.01
N PRO A 112 4.10 17.24 21.75
CA PRO A 112 3.77 15.97 22.39
C PRO A 112 2.84 16.19 23.59
N VAL A 113 1.93 15.23 23.79
CA VAL A 113 1.06 15.14 24.97
C VAL A 113 1.36 13.80 25.63
N GLY A 114 2.23 13.82 26.63
CA GLY A 114 2.81 12.59 27.20
C GLY A 114 3.58 11.80 26.14
N ASP A 115 3.59 10.47 26.29
CA ASP A 115 4.44 9.60 25.46
C ASP A 115 3.73 9.11 24.19
N LYS A 116 2.40 8.92 24.24
CA LYS A 116 1.62 8.29 23.15
C LYS A 116 0.80 9.26 22.32
N GLN A 117 0.68 10.53 22.73
CA GLN A 117 -0.20 11.47 22.05
C GLN A 117 0.53 12.72 21.56
N PHE A 118 -0.11 13.43 20.64
CA PHE A 118 0.34 14.70 20.12
C PHE A 118 -0.83 15.65 19.89
N LYS A 119 -0.53 16.93 19.78
CA LYS A 119 -1.49 17.96 19.39
C LYS A 119 -0.91 18.77 18.22
N VAL A 120 -1.75 19.08 17.25
CA VAL A 120 -1.40 19.91 16.10
C VAL A 120 -1.46 21.38 16.50
N ASN A 121 -0.44 22.14 16.10
CA ASN A 121 -0.28 23.56 16.38
C ASN A 121 -0.48 24.45 15.14
N SER A 122 -0.30 23.91 13.93
CA SER A 122 -0.52 24.64 12.67
C SER A 122 -0.80 23.70 11.50
N ASP A 123 -1.28 24.28 10.40
CA ASP A 123 -1.55 23.62 9.11
C ASP A 123 -0.34 23.62 8.15
N LEU A 124 0.83 24.06 8.63
CA LEU A 124 2.07 24.10 7.84
C LEU A 124 2.61 22.71 7.49
N TRP A 125 2.09 21.67 8.13
CA TRP A 125 2.42 20.28 7.88
C TRP A 125 1.17 19.41 7.89
N THR A 126 1.03 18.56 6.88
CA THR A 126 -0.13 17.68 6.68
C THR A 126 0.28 16.24 6.35
N GLY A 127 1.50 15.83 6.76
CA GLY A 127 2.01 14.50 6.49
C GLY A 127 1.17 13.42 7.20
N GLU A 128 0.39 12.65 6.45
CA GLU A 128 -0.33 11.50 6.99
C GLU A 128 0.60 10.29 7.06
N THR A 129 0.92 9.81 8.26
CA THR A 129 1.90 8.72 8.50
C THR A 129 1.62 7.49 7.64
N TRP A 130 0.35 7.08 7.51
CA TRP A 130 -0.05 5.89 6.75
C TRP A 130 0.28 5.95 5.27
N THR A 131 0.45 7.14 4.69
CA THR A 131 0.75 7.31 3.26
C THR A 131 2.24 7.18 2.91
N TRP A 132 3.14 7.20 3.90
CA TRP A 132 4.57 7.20 3.65
C TRP A 132 5.42 6.56 4.77
N VAL A 133 5.62 7.22 5.90
CA VAL A 133 6.63 6.86 6.92
C VAL A 133 6.11 5.96 8.04
N ARG A 134 4.95 5.35 7.89
CA ARG A 134 4.25 4.63 8.96
C ARG A 134 5.16 3.65 9.72
N ASN A 135 5.22 3.82 11.04
CA ASN A 135 5.90 2.92 11.94
C ASN A 135 5.09 2.80 13.24
N ALA A 136 4.43 1.66 13.44
CA ALA A 136 3.58 1.42 14.60
C ALA A 136 4.33 1.50 15.95
N ALA A 137 5.66 1.34 15.95
CA ALA A 137 6.46 1.48 17.16
C ALA A 137 6.62 2.94 17.62
N TYR A 138 6.46 3.91 16.71
CA TYR A 138 6.68 5.34 16.97
C TYR A 138 5.42 6.19 16.77
N GLU A 139 4.37 5.64 16.20
CA GLU A 139 3.14 6.36 15.91
C GLU A 139 2.48 6.91 17.20
N ARG A 140 2.19 8.20 17.20
CA ARG A 140 1.43 8.92 18.23
C ARG A 140 0.00 9.15 17.76
N TYR A 141 -0.92 9.26 18.71
CA TYR A 141 -2.33 9.53 18.45
C TYR A 141 -2.72 10.97 18.75
N ASP A 142 -3.70 11.50 18.05
CA ASP A 142 -4.20 12.84 18.33
C ASP A 142 -4.71 12.94 19.78
N SER A 143 -4.43 14.06 20.44
CA SER A 143 -4.79 14.31 21.84
C SER A 143 -6.30 14.29 22.10
N ASN A 144 -7.13 14.35 21.06
CA ASN A 144 -8.58 14.18 21.17
C ASN A 144 -9.01 12.71 21.39
N PHE A 145 -8.12 11.74 21.18
CA PHE A 145 -8.40 10.34 21.48
C PHE A 145 -8.55 10.17 22.99
N THR A 146 -9.68 9.61 23.39
CA THR A 146 -9.98 9.30 24.78
C THR A 146 -9.23 8.04 25.23
N GLU A 147 -9.18 7.80 26.54
CA GLU A 147 -8.63 6.55 27.09
C GLU A 147 -9.32 5.30 26.50
N THR A 148 -10.63 5.37 26.25
CA THR A 148 -11.39 4.30 25.58
C THR A 148 -10.92 4.09 24.15
N ASP A 149 -10.65 5.16 23.39
CA ASP A 149 -10.17 5.05 22.01
C ASP A 149 -8.78 4.40 21.97
N LEU A 150 -7.89 4.84 22.87
CA LEU A 150 -6.55 4.27 23.00
C LEU A 150 -6.59 2.80 23.42
N ALA A 151 -7.51 2.41 24.32
CA ALA A 151 -7.70 1.02 24.69
C ALA A 151 -8.19 0.14 23.52
N HIS A 152 -9.05 0.67 22.65
CA HIS A 152 -9.43 -0.03 21.42
C HIS A 152 -8.27 -0.18 20.44
N ILE A 153 -7.44 0.85 20.30
CA ILE A 153 -6.24 0.80 19.46
C ILE A 153 -5.23 -0.23 19.99
N ASP A 154 -4.93 -0.20 21.28
CA ASP A 154 -4.03 -1.16 21.92
C ASP A 154 -4.55 -2.59 21.70
N ARG A 155 -5.88 -2.80 21.72
CA ARG A 155 -6.51 -4.08 21.36
C ARG A 155 -6.35 -4.46 19.89
N PHE A 156 -6.36 -3.51 18.95
CA PHE A 156 -6.07 -3.79 17.53
C PHE A 156 -4.58 -4.03 17.25
N HIS A 157 -3.70 -3.68 18.18
CA HIS A 157 -2.28 -4.03 18.09
C HIS A 157 -1.95 -5.38 18.70
N ASP A 158 -2.91 -6.02 19.39
CA ASP A 158 -2.78 -7.39 19.86
C ASP A 158 -2.87 -8.36 18.66
N PRO A 159 -1.80 -9.11 18.33
CA PRO A 159 -1.83 -10.07 17.24
C PRO A 159 -2.86 -11.18 17.45
N ASP A 160 -3.23 -11.49 18.70
CA ASP A 160 -4.22 -12.52 19.03
C ASP A 160 -5.66 -12.03 18.87
N PHE A 161 -5.86 -10.72 18.65
CA PHE A 161 -7.20 -10.16 18.43
C PHE A 161 -7.77 -10.50 17.04
N PHE A 162 -6.90 -10.69 16.04
CA PHE A 162 -7.30 -11.00 14.67
C PHE A 162 -6.98 -12.44 14.29
N ASN A 163 -7.85 -13.06 13.49
CA ASN A 163 -7.55 -14.33 12.84
C ASN A 163 -7.02 -14.05 11.43
N ALA A 164 -5.85 -14.61 11.09
CA ALA A 164 -5.34 -14.54 9.74
C ALA A 164 -6.33 -15.20 8.76
N SER A 165 -6.55 -14.57 7.61
CA SER A 165 -7.35 -15.17 6.55
C SER A 165 -6.60 -16.35 5.95
N VAL A 166 -7.30 -17.43 5.61
CA VAL A 166 -6.72 -18.53 4.83
C VAL A 166 -6.23 -18.06 3.44
N LEU A 167 -6.69 -16.89 2.99
CA LEU A 167 -6.27 -16.25 1.74
C LEU A 167 -5.21 -15.14 1.94
N SER A 168 -4.61 -15.03 3.13
CA SER A 168 -3.57 -14.01 3.39
C SER A 168 -2.36 -14.21 2.46
N GLY A 169 -2.13 -13.27 1.54
CA GLY A 169 -1.08 -13.34 0.53
C GLY A 169 -1.54 -13.86 -0.84
N PHE A 170 -2.79 -14.30 -0.98
CA PHE A 170 -3.39 -14.62 -2.27
C PHE A 170 -3.54 -13.35 -3.12
N SER A 171 -3.17 -13.44 -4.40
CA SER A 171 -3.40 -12.38 -5.39
C SER A 171 -4.00 -13.01 -6.64
N PHE A 172 -5.16 -12.50 -7.07
CA PHE A 172 -5.88 -13.01 -8.22
C PHE A 172 -5.14 -12.66 -9.53
N ASN A 173 -4.81 -13.67 -10.33
CA ASN A 173 -4.34 -13.47 -11.69
C ASN A 173 -5.54 -13.33 -12.64
N SER A 174 -5.85 -12.11 -13.07
CA SER A 174 -6.95 -11.84 -13.98
C SER A 174 -6.66 -12.11 -15.46
N GLU A 175 -5.42 -12.41 -15.84
CA GLU A 175 -5.05 -12.62 -17.26
C GLU A 175 -5.95 -13.64 -17.99
N PRO A 176 -6.30 -14.81 -17.40
CA PRO A 176 -7.14 -15.81 -18.07
C PRO A 176 -8.56 -15.33 -18.37
N VAL A 177 -9.05 -14.33 -17.65
CA VAL A 177 -10.41 -13.76 -17.76
C VAL A 177 -10.40 -12.27 -18.06
N SER A 178 -9.38 -11.81 -18.81
CA SER A 178 -9.15 -10.39 -19.07
C SER A 178 -10.29 -9.72 -19.86
N ASN A 179 -10.97 -10.48 -20.73
CA ASN A 179 -12.15 -9.99 -21.48
C ASN A 179 -13.34 -9.79 -20.54
N GLU A 180 -13.60 -10.75 -19.67
CA GLU A 180 -14.69 -10.73 -18.69
C GLU A 180 -14.47 -9.61 -17.67
N VAL A 181 -13.23 -9.43 -17.21
CA VAL A 181 -12.86 -8.29 -16.34
C VAL A 181 -13.13 -6.96 -17.03
N SER A 182 -12.85 -6.85 -18.34
CA SER A 182 -13.15 -5.65 -19.10
C SER A 182 -14.66 -5.38 -19.18
N GLN A 183 -15.47 -6.41 -19.42
CA GLN A 183 -16.94 -6.31 -19.43
C GLN A 183 -17.50 -5.93 -18.06
N TYR A 184 -17.04 -6.60 -17.00
CA TYR A 184 -17.38 -6.28 -15.61
C TYR A 184 -17.08 -4.82 -15.28
N ASN A 185 -15.89 -4.31 -15.65
CA ASN A 185 -15.50 -2.93 -15.39
C ASN A 185 -16.42 -1.91 -16.08
N VAL A 186 -16.93 -2.20 -17.28
CA VAL A 186 -17.90 -1.33 -17.96
C VAL A 186 -19.20 -1.24 -17.15
N ALA A 187 -19.75 -2.37 -16.71
CA ALA A 187 -20.97 -2.39 -15.90
C ALA A 187 -20.76 -1.78 -14.50
N LEU A 188 -19.59 -1.96 -13.90
CA LEU A 188 -19.18 -1.34 -12.64
C LEU A 188 -19.30 0.20 -12.74
N GLN A 189 -18.75 0.78 -13.81
CA GLN A 189 -18.81 2.23 -14.03
C GLN A 189 -20.23 2.75 -14.27
N LYS A 190 -21.07 1.96 -14.96
CA LYS A 190 -22.45 2.34 -15.26
C LYS A 190 -23.38 2.30 -14.06
N TYR A 191 -23.28 1.24 -13.24
CA TYR A 191 -24.33 0.91 -12.28
C TYR A 191 -23.81 0.86 -10.83
N TRP A 192 -22.68 0.20 -10.58
CA TRP A 192 -22.25 -0.10 -9.21
C TRP A 192 -22.00 1.14 -8.37
N PHE A 193 -21.33 2.17 -8.92
CA PHE A 193 -21.07 3.39 -8.15
C PHE A 193 -22.35 4.17 -7.83
N ALA A 194 -23.35 4.16 -8.72
CA ALA A 194 -24.64 4.79 -8.42
C ALA A 194 -25.37 4.04 -7.29
N ILE A 195 -25.32 2.71 -7.30
CA ILE A 195 -25.90 1.85 -6.26
C ILE A 195 -25.20 2.10 -4.92
N GLN A 196 -23.86 2.03 -4.87
CA GLN A 196 -23.10 2.22 -3.63
C GLN A 196 -23.30 3.59 -2.99
N ASN A 197 -23.45 4.63 -3.81
CA ASN A 197 -23.66 5.99 -3.32
C ASN A 197 -25.13 6.28 -2.97
N GLY A 198 -26.04 5.30 -3.10
CA GLY A 198 -27.47 5.48 -2.84
C GLY A 198 -28.15 6.46 -3.80
N ALA A 199 -27.58 6.65 -4.99
CA ALA A 199 -28.10 7.59 -6.00
C ALA A 199 -29.27 6.99 -6.81
N VAL A 200 -29.46 5.68 -6.76
CA VAL A 200 -30.54 4.93 -7.42
C VAL A 200 -31.11 3.90 -6.45
N ASP A 201 -32.32 3.39 -6.76
CA ASP A 201 -32.86 2.24 -6.04
C ASP A 201 -31.92 1.03 -6.22
N PRO A 202 -31.46 0.37 -5.13
CA PRO A 202 -30.53 -0.73 -5.23
C PRO A 202 -31.06 -1.94 -6.01
N GLU A 203 -32.36 -2.25 -5.94
CA GLU A 203 -32.92 -3.40 -6.66
C GLU A 203 -32.98 -3.14 -8.16
N GLU A 204 -33.41 -1.93 -8.57
CA GLU A 204 -33.41 -1.51 -9.96
C GLU A 204 -32.00 -1.47 -10.55
N GLY A 205 -31.05 -0.84 -9.83
CA GLY A 205 -29.66 -0.77 -10.26
C GLY A 205 -29.01 -2.15 -10.35
N MET A 206 -29.26 -3.03 -9.38
CA MET A 206 -28.73 -4.40 -9.39
C MET A 206 -29.38 -5.28 -10.46
N ALA A 207 -30.61 -4.99 -10.90
CA ALA A 207 -31.22 -5.69 -12.04
C ALA A 207 -30.46 -5.40 -13.34
N LEU A 208 -30.16 -4.12 -13.61
CA LEU A 208 -29.39 -3.70 -14.78
C LEU A 208 -27.95 -4.21 -14.74
N PHE A 209 -27.31 -4.15 -13.56
CA PHE A 209 -25.97 -4.70 -13.37
C PHE A 209 -25.94 -6.21 -13.66
N ARG A 210 -26.94 -6.96 -13.16
CA ARG A 210 -27.07 -8.40 -13.44
C ARG A 210 -27.23 -8.68 -14.92
N GLU A 211 -28.11 -7.96 -15.61
CA GLU A 211 -28.34 -8.14 -17.05
C GLU A 211 -27.04 -7.97 -17.87
N GLU A 212 -26.22 -6.97 -17.54
CA GLU A 212 -25.03 -6.66 -18.35
C GLU A 212 -23.77 -7.46 -17.93
N ALA A 213 -23.62 -7.85 -16.66
CA ALA A 213 -22.33 -8.30 -16.14
C ALA A 213 -22.31 -9.70 -15.51
N TYR A 214 -23.46 -10.34 -15.23
CA TYR A 214 -23.42 -11.54 -14.38
C TYR A 214 -22.71 -12.75 -15.01
N ASP A 215 -22.75 -12.90 -16.33
CA ASP A 215 -22.00 -13.95 -17.02
C ASP A 215 -20.49 -13.74 -16.84
N ALA A 216 -20.02 -12.51 -17.04
CA ALA A 216 -18.62 -12.14 -16.83
C ALA A 216 -18.21 -12.29 -15.36
N VAL A 217 -19.05 -11.84 -14.42
CA VAL A 217 -18.82 -12.03 -12.97
C VAL A 217 -18.71 -13.51 -12.63
N SER A 218 -19.58 -14.35 -13.18
CA SER A 218 -19.58 -15.79 -12.92
C SER A 218 -18.30 -16.46 -13.43
N ALA A 219 -17.82 -16.08 -14.61
CA ALA A 219 -16.56 -16.56 -15.15
C ALA A 219 -15.34 -16.10 -14.30
N ILE A 220 -15.32 -14.82 -13.88
CA ILE A 220 -14.29 -14.29 -12.99
C ILE A 220 -14.28 -15.06 -11.66
N CYS A 221 -15.46 -15.28 -11.05
CA CYS A 221 -15.58 -16.02 -9.80
C CYS A 221 -15.12 -17.47 -9.95
N ALA A 222 -15.44 -18.14 -11.07
CA ALA A 222 -15.01 -19.50 -11.34
C ALA A 222 -13.48 -19.60 -11.46
N GLU A 223 -12.85 -18.68 -12.19
CA GLU A 223 -11.40 -18.62 -12.31
C GLU A 223 -10.73 -18.29 -10.96
N MET A 224 -11.27 -17.31 -10.23
CA MET A 224 -10.76 -16.96 -8.89
C MET A 224 -10.86 -18.15 -7.93
N GLN A 225 -11.97 -18.91 -7.96
CA GLN A 225 -12.13 -20.11 -7.15
C GLN A 225 -11.09 -21.17 -7.51
N SER A 226 -10.87 -21.43 -8.81
CA SER A 226 -9.82 -22.36 -9.28
C SER A 226 -8.43 -21.98 -8.75
N GLN A 227 -8.09 -20.69 -8.78
CA GLN A 227 -6.81 -20.20 -8.26
C GLN A 227 -6.73 -20.28 -6.73
N ILE A 228 -7.82 -20.04 -6.02
CA ILE A 228 -7.90 -20.21 -4.57
C ILE A 228 -7.71 -21.69 -4.19
N ASP A 229 -8.37 -22.61 -4.90
CA ASP A 229 -8.25 -24.05 -4.64
C ASP A 229 -6.81 -24.53 -4.86
N ALA A 230 -6.17 -24.05 -5.93
CA ALA A 230 -4.76 -24.32 -6.18
C ALA A 230 -3.87 -23.73 -5.06
N TYR A 231 -4.11 -22.48 -4.65
CA TYR A 231 -3.35 -21.81 -3.59
C TYR A 231 -3.44 -22.51 -2.24
N LEU A 232 -4.63 -22.98 -1.85
CA LEU A 232 -4.87 -23.67 -0.57
C LEU A 232 -4.38 -25.13 -0.56
N SER A 233 -4.00 -25.68 -1.72
CA SER A 233 -3.47 -27.04 -1.86
C SER A 233 -1.94 -27.16 -1.77
N LEU A 234 -1.23 -26.02 -1.71
CA LEU A 234 0.23 -25.90 -1.57
C LEU A 234 0.69 -26.06 -0.11
#